data_AF-A0A317SER6-F1
#
_entry.id   AF-A0A317SER6-F1
#
_cell.length_a   1.000
_cell.length_b   1.000
_cell.length_c   1.000
_cell.angle_alpha   90.00
_cell.angle_beta   90.00
_cell.angle_gamma   90.00
#
_symmetry.space_group_name_H-M   'P 1'
#
loop_
_entity.id
_entity.type
_entity.pdbx_description
1 polymer ?
#
loop_
_entity_poly.entity_id
_entity_poly.type
_entity_poly.pdbx_seq_one_letter_code
_entity_poly.pdbx_strand_id
1 'polypeptide(L)'
;MSLRSPLLLLLLPLRRTLQLRSLPAPVTISTVSTSRHLATASTQPPSNGKKRQSTTFTDRLNAGPSFSDFVTNGAAPNAGAEEEALELASAVNTVGNKPQAFDKHGNPITRLPTWLKTPVPMGANFARIKSDLRGLGLHTVCEEARCPNISTCWGGTDKSSATATIM
;
A
#
# COMPACT_ATOMS: atom_id res chain seq x y z
N MET A 1 -62.49 -62.14 3.00
CA MET A 1 -62.69 -60.76 2.53
C MET A 1 -61.38 -60.28 1.94
N SER A 2 -61.36 -60.10 0.61
CA SER A 2 -60.41 -59.41 -0.30
C SER A 2 -58.95 -59.21 0.17
N LEU A 3 -57.90 -59.83 -0.37
CA LEU A 3 -57.39 -59.89 -1.76
C LEU A 3 -57.39 -58.55 -2.52
N ARG A 4 -56.18 -57.98 -2.69
CA ARG A 4 -55.56 -57.42 -3.93
C ARG A 4 -54.78 -56.12 -3.68
N SER A 5 -53.45 -56.22 -3.78
CA SER A 5 -52.62 -55.22 -4.47
C SER A 5 -52.71 -55.51 -5.98
N PRO A 6 -52.66 -54.53 -6.89
CA PRO A 6 -51.37 -54.21 -7.51
C PRO A 6 -51.19 -52.75 -7.99
N LEU A 7 -49.92 -52.33 -7.96
CA LEU A 7 -49.14 -51.76 -9.07
C LEU A 7 -49.79 -50.72 -10.04
N LEU A 8 -49.04 -49.63 -10.22
CA LEU A 8 -48.59 -49.08 -11.52
C LEU A 8 -49.21 -47.72 -11.98
N LEU A 9 -48.29 -46.90 -12.51
CA LEU A 9 -48.45 -45.69 -13.33
C LEU A 9 -48.85 -44.39 -12.64
N LEU A 10 -47.87 -43.50 -12.43
CA LEU A 10 -47.78 -42.27 -13.23
C LEU A 10 -46.39 -41.63 -13.08
N LEU A 11 -45.45 -42.12 -13.89
CA LEU A 11 -44.25 -41.39 -14.26
C LEU A 11 -44.68 -40.22 -15.16
N LEU A 12 -44.76 -39.01 -14.63
CA LEU A 12 -44.83 -37.79 -15.43
C LEU A 12 -43.42 -37.38 -15.84
N PRO A 13 -43.06 -37.37 -17.14
CA PRO A 13 -41.87 -36.67 -17.58
C PRO A 13 -42.18 -35.18 -17.60
N LEU A 14 -41.60 -34.41 -16.66
CA LEU A 14 -41.55 -32.96 -16.78
C LEU A 14 -40.67 -32.61 -17.99
N ARG A 15 -41.30 -32.44 -19.15
CA ARG A 15 -40.68 -31.88 -20.35
C ARG A 15 -40.33 -30.42 -20.07
N ARG A 16 -39.10 -30.18 -19.62
CA ARG A 16 -38.54 -28.83 -19.53
C ARG A 16 -38.25 -28.35 -20.95
N THR A 17 -39.13 -27.51 -21.48
CA THR A 17 -38.91 -26.78 -22.71
C THR A 17 -37.72 -25.84 -22.53
N LEU A 18 -36.66 -26.06 -23.31
CA LEU A 18 -35.54 -25.15 -23.46
C LEU A 18 -36.05 -23.86 -24.11
N GLN A 19 -36.33 -22.84 -23.29
CA GLN A 19 -36.52 -21.47 -23.78
C GLN A 19 -35.13 -20.92 -24.12
N LEU A 20 -34.86 -20.82 -25.42
CA LEU A 20 -33.67 -20.18 -25.97
C LEU A 20 -33.77 -18.67 -25.65
N ARG A 21 -33.14 -18.26 -24.55
CA ARG A 21 -33.06 -16.84 -24.18
C ARG A 21 -32.15 -16.15 -25.18
N SER A 22 -32.71 -15.20 -25.93
CA SER A 22 -31.99 -14.36 -26.89
C SER A 22 -30.79 -13.69 -26.23
N LEU A 23 -29.61 -13.84 -26.83
CA LEU A 23 -28.43 -13.08 -26.41
C LEU A 23 -28.67 -11.58 -26.66
N PRO A 24 -28.30 -10.69 -25.73
CA PRO A 24 -28.24 -9.26 -26.02
C PRO A 24 -27.11 -8.97 -27.01
N ALA A 25 -27.36 -8.01 -27.91
CA ALA A 25 -26.45 -7.56 -28.96
C ALA A 25 -25.07 -7.13 -28.42
N PRO A 26 -23.99 -7.26 -29.22
CA PRO A 26 -22.65 -6.88 -28.80
C PRO A 26 -22.56 -5.36 -28.58
N VAL A 27 -22.17 -4.97 -27.37
CA VAL A 27 -21.80 -3.58 -27.06
C VAL A 27 -20.51 -3.27 -27.81
N THR A 28 -20.55 -2.26 -28.69
CA THR A 28 -19.37 -1.71 -29.35
C THR A 28 -18.46 -1.08 -28.31
N ILE A 29 -17.36 -1.77 -27.97
CA ILE A 29 -16.30 -1.23 -27.14
C ILE A 29 -15.55 -0.20 -28.00
N SER A 30 -15.78 1.09 -27.74
CA SER A 30 -14.94 2.16 -28.27
C SER A 30 -13.51 1.96 -27.75
N THR A 31 -12.63 1.50 -28.61
CA THR A 31 -11.19 1.46 -28.35
C THR A 31 -10.67 2.89 -28.32
N VAL A 32 -10.61 3.49 -27.14
CA VAL A 32 -9.85 4.72 -26.94
C VAL A 32 -8.38 4.33 -27.06
N SER A 33 -7.78 4.62 -28.22
CA SER A 33 -6.34 4.48 -28.44
C SER A 33 -5.63 5.53 -27.57
N THR A 34 -5.34 5.17 -26.31
CA THR A 34 -4.42 5.95 -25.49
C THR A 34 -3.01 5.67 -25.99
N SER A 35 -2.57 6.48 -26.95
CA SER A 35 -1.18 6.52 -27.37
C SER A 35 -0.32 6.94 -26.17
N ARG A 36 0.47 6.00 -25.62
CA ARG A 36 1.48 6.31 -24.61
C ARG A 36 2.63 6.98 -25.34
N HIS A 37 2.68 8.30 -25.29
CA HIS A 37 3.85 9.05 -25.76
C HIS A 37 5.04 8.75 -24.84
N LEU A 38 6.09 8.20 -25.43
CA LEU A 38 7.38 7.97 -24.80
C LEU A 38 7.96 9.33 -24.39
N ALA A 39 8.27 9.50 -23.10
CA ALA A 39 8.79 10.74 -22.53
C ALA A 39 10.30 10.90 -22.81
N THR A 40 10.69 11.00 -24.08
CA THR A 40 12.00 11.53 -24.45
C THR A 40 11.89 12.36 -25.73
N ALA A 41 11.49 13.62 -25.57
CA ALA A 41 11.82 14.67 -26.51
C ALA A 41 12.63 15.71 -25.75
N SER A 42 13.94 15.69 -25.96
CA SER A 42 14.85 16.78 -25.62
C SER A 42 14.46 17.99 -26.47
N THR A 43 13.55 18.81 -25.96
CA THR A 43 13.29 20.15 -26.51
C THR A 43 14.10 21.13 -25.68
N GLN A 44 15.20 21.64 -26.24
CA GLN A 44 15.79 22.88 -25.76
C GLN A 44 14.67 23.94 -25.71
N PRO A 45 14.47 24.65 -24.59
CA PRO A 45 13.42 25.66 -24.53
C PRO A 45 13.77 26.83 -25.46
N PRO A 46 12.80 27.38 -26.21
CA PRO A 46 13.00 28.62 -26.94
C PRO A 46 13.28 29.76 -25.95
N SER A 47 14.36 30.50 -26.20
CA SER A 47 14.92 31.55 -25.35
C SER A 47 14.12 32.86 -25.38
N ASN A 48 12.82 32.83 -25.13
CA ASN A 48 12.01 34.04 -25.09
C ASN A 48 10.94 34.00 -23.98
N GLY A 49 11.40 34.05 -22.73
CA GLY A 49 10.57 34.30 -21.57
C GLY A 49 11.06 35.55 -20.84
N LYS A 50 10.17 36.51 -20.57
CA LYS A 50 10.46 37.68 -19.74
C LYS A 50 11.18 37.22 -18.47
N LYS A 51 12.39 37.73 -18.21
CA LYS A 51 13.18 37.39 -17.01
C LYS A 51 12.35 37.76 -15.77
N ARG A 52 11.81 36.74 -15.10
CA ARG A 52 11.15 36.91 -13.81
C ARG A 52 12.24 37.31 -12.81
N GLN A 53 12.05 38.40 -12.07
CA GLN A 53 13.01 38.79 -11.04
C GLN A 53 13.06 37.69 -10.00
N SER A 54 14.23 37.07 -9.85
CA SER A 54 14.40 35.99 -8.89
C SER A 54 14.52 36.57 -7.49
N THR A 55 13.73 36.04 -6.57
CA THR A 55 13.93 36.26 -5.15
C THR A 55 14.80 35.13 -4.64
N THR A 56 15.76 35.45 -3.78
CA THR A 56 16.80 34.53 -3.29
C THR A 56 16.25 33.22 -2.72
N PHE A 57 15.02 33.25 -2.21
CA PHE A 57 14.33 32.08 -1.67
C PHE A 57 13.78 31.14 -2.75
N THR A 58 13.20 31.67 -3.82
CA THR A 58 12.55 30.87 -4.87
C THR A 58 13.58 30.13 -5.73
N ASP A 59 14.73 30.75 -5.98
CA ASP A 59 15.84 30.10 -6.72
C ASP A 59 16.44 28.93 -5.94
N ARG A 60 16.54 29.04 -4.61
CA ARG A 60 17.02 27.93 -3.76
C ARG A 60 16.05 26.75 -3.73
N LEU A 61 14.74 27.00 -3.73
CA LEU A 61 13.74 25.93 -3.80
C LEU A 61 13.72 25.24 -5.17
N ASN A 62 13.90 26.00 -6.25
CA ASN A 62 13.88 25.44 -7.61
C ASN A 62 15.18 24.72 -8.00
N ALA A 63 16.32 25.11 -7.43
CA ALA A 63 17.61 24.43 -7.66
C ALA A 63 17.62 23.01 -7.08
N GLY A 64 16.85 22.77 -6.01
CA GLY A 64 16.85 21.51 -5.27
C GLY A 64 18.20 21.24 -4.57
N PRO A 65 18.25 20.28 -3.63
CA PRO A 65 19.52 19.83 -3.07
C PRO A 65 20.36 19.16 -4.17
N SER A 66 21.69 19.30 -4.09
CA SER A 66 22.57 18.64 -5.04
C SER A 66 22.52 17.12 -4.82
N PHE A 67 22.81 16.33 -5.86
CA PHE A 67 22.87 14.87 -5.72
C PHE A 67 23.90 14.43 -4.67
N SER A 68 25.00 15.19 -4.52
CA SER A 68 25.99 15.03 -3.46
C SER A 68 25.36 15.12 -2.07
N ASP A 69 24.49 16.12 -1.81
CA ASP A 69 23.82 16.28 -0.51
C ASP A 69 22.91 15.08 -0.16
N PHE A 70 22.34 14.43 -1.18
CA PHE A 70 21.50 13.24 -1.01
C PHE A 70 22.33 11.99 -0.67
N VAL A 71 23.45 11.77 -1.38
CA VAL A 71 24.30 10.58 -1.16
C VAL A 71 25.13 10.71 0.11
N THR A 72 25.55 11.92 0.46
CA THR A 72 26.27 12.17 1.70
C THR A 72 25.34 12.31 2.90
N ASN A 73 24.02 12.19 2.68
CA ASN A 73 22.99 12.33 3.72
C ASN A 73 23.18 13.63 4.53
N GLY A 74 23.49 14.72 3.84
CA GLY A 74 23.77 16.03 4.43
C GLY A 74 25.19 16.23 4.97
N ALA A 75 26.12 15.29 4.80
CA ALA A 75 27.53 15.53 5.11
C ALA A 75 28.17 16.36 3.98
N ALA A 76 28.28 17.67 4.19
CA ALA A 76 28.98 18.56 3.28
C ALA A 76 30.46 18.16 3.13
N PRO A 77 31.10 18.31 1.96
CA PRO A 77 32.48 17.87 1.72
C PRO A 77 33.56 18.77 2.32
N ASN A 78 33.20 19.67 3.25
CA ASN A 78 34.16 20.46 4.03
C ASN A 78 33.89 20.24 5.52
N ALA A 79 34.15 19.02 5.99
CA ALA A 79 34.26 18.71 7.41
C ALA A 79 35.52 19.36 7.98
N GLY A 80 35.42 20.65 8.28
CA GLY A 80 36.26 21.32 9.25
C GLY A 80 35.37 21.75 10.40
N ALA A 81 35.09 20.83 11.33
CA ALA A 81 34.73 21.06 12.73
C ALA A 81 33.99 19.83 13.28
N GLU A 82 34.69 19.01 14.05
CA GLU A 82 34.14 17.92 14.87
C GLU A 82 33.05 18.41 15.85
N GLU A 83 32.99 19.73 16.07
CA GLU A 83 31.97 20.50 16.77
C GLU A 83 30.60 20.50 16.07
N GLU A 84 30.52 20.68 14.74
CA GLU A 84 29.23 20.79 14.03
C GLU A 84 28.52 19.43 13.96
N ALA A 85 29.28 18.33 13.86
CA ALA A 85 28.73 16.97 13.92
C ALA A 85 28.12 16.65 15.29
N LEU A 86 28.71 17.18 16.37
CA LEU A 86 28.16 17.05 17.71
C LEU A 86 26.94 17.96 17.90
N GLU A 87 26.95 19.16 17.31
CA GLU A 87 25.79 20.05 17.30
C GLU A 87 24.61 19.46 16.51
N LEU A 88 24.81 18.88 15.33
CA LEU A 88 23.76 18.21 14.54
C LEU A 88 23.24 16.94 15.23
N ALA A 89 24.11 16.16 15.86
CA ALA A 89 23.71 15.02 16.69
C ALA A 89 22.91 15.47 17.92
N SER A 90 23.30 16.60 18.53
CA SER A 90 22.55 17.19 19.64
C SER A 90 21.21 17.78 19.17
N ALA A 91 21.18 18.38 17.97
CA ALA A 91 20.01 19.00 17.35
C ALA A 91 18.89 17.99 17.07
N VAL A 92 19.24 16.80 16.55
CA VAL A 92 18.32 15.67 16.37
C VAL A 92 17.77 15.18 17.72
N ASN A 93 18.56 15.26 18.79
CA ASN A 93 18.11 14.92 20.15
C ASN A 93 17.25 16.03 20.80
N THR A 94 17.35 17.29 20.34
CA THR A 94 16.54 18.44 20.83
C THR A 94 15.21 18.62 20.12
N VAL A 95 14.89 17.87 19.06
CA VAL A 95 13.52 17.77 18.54
C VAL A 95 12.70 16.86 19.48
N GLY A 96 12.49 17.34 20.70
CA GLY A 96 11.39 16.96 21.59
C GLY A 96 11.37 15.56 22.22
N ASN A 97 12.29 14.64 21.93
CA ASN A 97 12.24 13.28 22.49
C ASN A 97 13.55 12.89 23.20
N LYS A 98 13.66 13.22 24.50
CA LYS A 98 14.63 12.59 25.40
C LYS A 98 14.44 11.06 25.36
N PRO A 99 15.49 10.25 25.26
CA PRO A 99 15.35 8.80 25.27
C PRO A 99 14.74 8.35 26.61
N GLN A 100 13.54 7.77 26.55
CA GLN A 100 12.77 7.35 27.73
C GLN A 100 13.06 5.91 28.15
N ALA A 101 13.87 5.18 27.37
CA ALA A 101 14.23 3.79 27.61
C ALA A 101 15.56 3.47 26.94
N PHE A 102 16.31 2.52 27.52
CA PHE A 102 17.52 1.96 26.94
C PHE A 102 17.26 0.49 26.57
N ASP A 103 17.87 0.01 25.49
CA ASP A 103 17.77 -1.39 25.11
C ASP A 103 18.59 -2.29 26.07
N LYS A 104 18.51 -3.60 25.87
CA LYS A 104 19.29 -4.59 26.64
C LYS A 104 20.82 -4.44 26.48
N HIS A 105 21.27 -3.61 25.56
CA HIS A 105 22.67 -3.32 25.25
C HIS A 105 23.11 -1.92 25.74
N GLY A 106 22.23 -1.16 26.40
CA GLY A 106 22.53 0.18 26.91
C GLY A 106 22.40 1.31 25.89
N ASN A 107 21.85 1.06 24.69
CA ASN A 107 21.62 2.09 23.67
C ASN A 107 20.29 2.84 23.92
N PRO A 108 20.24 4.18 23.74
CA PRO A 108 19.02 4.95 23.90
C PRO A 108 17.98 4.59 22.83
N ILE A 109 16.78 4.19 23.25
CA ILE A 109 15.65 3.89 22.35
C ILE A 109 14.85 5.17 22.09
N THR A 110 14.88 5.64 20.84
CA THR A 110 13.99 6.69 20.36
C THR A 110 12.57 6.15 20.27
N ARG A 111 11.65 6.77 21.02
CA ARG A 111 10.22 6.40 20.99
C ARG A 111 9.60 6.82 19.66
N LEU A 112 8.75 5.96 19.11
CA LEU A 112 7.95 6.30 17.94
C LEU A 112 7.01 7.48 18.27
N PRO A 113 6.92 8.52 17.42
CA PRO A 113 5.96 9.61 17.58
C PRO A 113 4.52 9.11 17.62
N THR A 114 3.63 9.85 18.29
CA THR A 114 2.22 9.45 18.46
C THR A 114 1.46 9.33 17.15
N TRP A 115 1.73 10.19 16.17
CA TRP A 115 1.06 10.19 14.86
C TRP A 115 1.46 9.01 13.94
N LEU A 116 2.58 8.33 14.24
CA LEU A 116 3.06 7.19 13.45
C LEU A 116 2.66 5.84 14.09
N LYS A 117 2.07 5.86 15.29
CA LYS A 117 1.61 4.65 15.97
C LYS A 117 0.28 4.21 15.36
N THR A 118 0.23 2.95 14.92
CA THR A 118 -1.01 2.30 14.54
C THR A 118 -1.64 1.54 15.70
N PRO A 119 -2.98 1.41 15.72
CA PRO A 119 -3.67 0.64 16.73
C PRO A 119 -3.42 -0.86 16.57
N VAL A 120 -3.51 -1.60 17.68
CA VAL A 120 -3.41 -3.06 17.67
C VAL A 120 -4.55 -3.63 16.81
N PRO A 121 -4.29 -4.61 15.92
CA PRO A 121 -5.33 -5.23 15.12
C PRO A 121 -6.36 -5.91 16.03
N MET A 122 -7.61 -5.44 15.95
CA MET A 122 -8.76 -5.99 16.65
C MET A 122 -9.88 -6.22 15.62
N GLY A 123 -10.55 -7.37 15.69
CA GLY A 123 -11.69 -7.66 14.82
C GLY A 123 -11.86 -9.15 14.51
N ALA A 124 -13.11 -9.57 14.27
CA ALA A 124 -13.45 -10.95 13.96
C ALA A 124 -12.82 -11.42 12.63
N ASN A 125 -12.79 -10.55 11.61
CA ASN A 125 -12.21 -10.88 10.31
C ASN A 125 -10.68 -11.04 10.37
N PHE A 126 -9.98 -10.23 11.16
CA PHE A 126 -8.55 -10.43 11.39
C PHE A 126 -8.25 -11.81 11.99
N ALA A 127 -9.00 -12.22 13.03
CA ALA A 127 -8.84 -13.53 13.67
C ALA A 127 -9.13 -14.69 12.71
N ARG A 128 -10.17 -14.53 11.88
CA ARG A 128 -10.55 -15.50 10.86
C ARG A 128 -9.48 -15.66 9.77
N ILE A 129 -9.01 -14.56 9.18
CA ILE A 129 -7.98 -14.61 8.13
C ILE A 129 -6.70 -15.23 8.68
N LYS A 130 -6.34 -14.87 9.92
CA LYS A 130 -5.21 -15.47 10.63
C LYS A 130 -5.39 -16.99 10.83
N SER A 131 -6.60 -17.47 11.15
CA SER A 131 -6.85 -18.91 11.27
C SER A 131 -6.82 -19.60 9.91
N ASP A 132 -7.37 -18.99 8.87
CA ASP A 132 -7.42 -19.54 7.51
C ASP A 132 -6.00 -19.68 6.92
N LEU A 133 -5.16 -18.65 7.05
CA LEU A 133 -3.76 -18.68 6.61
C LEU A 133 -2.95 -19.77 7.33
N ARG A 134 -3.12 -19.91 8.65
CA ARG A 134 -2.45 -20.96 9.43
C ARG A 134 -2.97 -22.36 9.13
N GLY A 135 -4.27 -22.50 8.89
CA GLY A 135 -4.88 -23.77 8.51
C GLY A 135 -4.42 -24.25 7.14
N LEU A 136 -4.14 -23.31 6.22
CA LEU A 136 -3.62 -23.60 4.89
C LEU A 136 -2.09 -23.64 4.81
N GLY A 137 -1.38 -23.23 5.87
CA GLY A 137 0.08 -23.16 5.88
C GLY A 137 0.65 -22.09 4.94
N LEU A 138 -0.07 -20.99 4.73
CA LEU A 138 0.32 -19.91 3.81
C LEU A 138 0.94 -18.74 4.55
N HIS A 139 1.97 -18.15 3.95
CA HIS A 139 2.64 -16.95 4.45
C HIS A 139 2.23 -15.72 3.66
N THR A 140 2.20 -14.56 4.32
CA THR A 140 1.85 -13.29 3.68
C THR A 140 2.88 -12.23 4.01
N VAL A 141 3.08 -11.29 3.08
CA VAL A 141 3.93 -10.10 3.31
C VAL A 141 3.50 -9.36 4.58
N CYS A 142 2.19 -9.33 4.86
CA CYS A 142 1.63 -8.65 6.02
C CYS A 142 2.14 -9.23 7.35
N GLU A 143 2.25 -10.56 7.46
CA GLU A 143 2.75 -11.23 8.66
C GLU A 143 4.28 -11.19 8.76
N GLU A 144 4.98 -11.49 7.67
CA GLU A 144 6.45 -11.54 7.64
C GLU A 144 7.08 -10.16 7.88
N ALA A 145 6.54 -9.12 7.24
CA ALA A 145 7.04 -7.75 7.37
C ALA A 145 6.50 -7.00 8.59
N ARG A 146 5.65 -7.63 9.42
CA ARG A 146 4.93 -7.00 10.54
C ARG A 146 4.28 -5.68 10.14
N CYS A 147 3.49 -5.74 9.06
CA CYS A 147 2.90 -4.55 8.44
C CYS A 147 2.05 -3.76 9.46
N PRO A 148 2.33 -2.45 9.67
CA PRO A 148 1.57 -1.63 10.63
C PRO A 148 0.11 -1.43 10.23
N ASN A 149 -0.23 -1.68 8.96
CA ASN A 149 -1.57 -1.51 8.39
C ASN A 149 -2.34 -2.84 8.26
N ILE A 150 -1.87 -3.93 8.88
CA ILE A 150 -2.52 -5.25 8.75
C ILE A 150 -3.99 -5.25 9.21
N SER A 151 -4.34 -4.40 10.18
CA SER A 151 -5.71 -4.26 10.68
C SER A 151 -6.67 -3.71 9.62
N THR A 152 -6.22 -2.76 8.79
CA THR A 152 -7.05 -2.16 7.74
C THR A 152 -7.08 -3.03 6.50
N CYS A 153 -5.95 -3.65 6.12
CA CYS A 153 -5.91 -4.59 4.99
C CYS A 153 -6.84 -5.79 5.20
N TRP A 154 -6.89 -6.34 6.41
CA TRP A 154 -7.72 -7.51 6.76
C TRP A 154 -9.08 -7.13 7.36
N GLY A 155 -9.38 -5.84 7.48
CA GLY A 155 -10.54 -5.29 8.19
C GLY A 155 -11.82 -5.17 7.36
N GLY A 156 -11.86 -5.71 6.14
CA GLY A 156 -13.07 -5.70 5.30
C GLY A 156 -14.25 -6.39 6.00
N THR A 157 -15.49 -5.98 5.71
CA THR A 157 -16.71 -6.60 6.29
C THR A 157 -16.93 -8.02 5.79
N ASP A 158 -16.58 -8.27 4.52
CA ASP A 158 -16.80 -9.54 3.82
C ASP A 158 -15.47 -10.19 3.43
N LYS A 159 -15.47 -11.52 3.23
CA LYS A 159 -14.25 -12.27 2.84
C LYS A 159 -13.62 -11.76 1.55
N SER A 160 -14.42 -11.24 0.62
CA SER A 160 -13.97 -10.69 -0.66
C SER A 160 -13.45 -9.25 -0.55
N SER A 161 -13.74 -8.55 0.54
CA SER A 161 -13.29 -7.18 0.77
C SER A 161 -11.96 -7.12 1.52
N ALA A 162 -11.56 -8.21 2.18
CA ALA A 162 -10.27 -8.29 2.83
C ALA A 162 -9.18 -8.63 1.82
N THR A 163 -8.10 -7.86 1.84
CA THR A 163 -6.98 -8.02 0.90
C THR A 163 -5.77 -8.58 1.63
N ALA A 164 -5.29 -9.74 1.20
CA ALA A 164 -4.04 -10.32 1.67
C ALA A 164 -3.22 -10.81 0.46
N THR A 165 -1.98 -10.35 0.37
CA THR A 165 -1.03 -10.82 -0.65
C THR A 165 -0.24 -11.99 -0.09
N ILE A 166 -0.42 -13.17 -0.70
CA ILE A 166 0.31 -14.40 -0.40
C ILE A 166 1.56 -14.43 -1.28
N MET A 167 2.71 -14.85 -0.73
CA MET A 167 3.96 -15.08 -1.46
C MET A 167 4.19 -16.56 -1.72
#